data_AF-A0A521JNG5-F1
#
_entry.id   AF-A0A521JNG5-F1
#
_cell.length_a   1.000
_cell.length_b   1.000
_cell.length_c   1.000
_cell.angle_alpha   90.00
_cell.angle_beta   90.00
_cell.angle_gamma   90.00
#
_symmetry.space_group_name_H-M   'P 1'
#
loop_
_entity.id
_entity.type
_entity.pdbx_description
1 polymer ?
#
loop_
_entity_poly.entity_id
_entity_poly.type
_entity_poly.pdbx_seq_one_letter_code
_entity_poly.pdbx_strand_id
1 'polypeptide(L)'
;MKKKKKYDDFVDDGRVIANMNIDGMPRSTIKRTAFDEFGKVKENNENKENVKLSKSERRSIILGVVTSYALFAVIVFGAFALFILFCINVWFK
;
A
#
# COMPACT_ATOMS: atom_id res chain seq x y z
N MET A 1 -1.21 55.24 -36.45
CA MET A 1 -1.07 54.66 -35.09
C MET A 1 -1.35 53.17 -35.14
N LYS A 2 -0.36 52.31 -34.85
CA LYS A 2 -0.57 50.86 -34.76
C LYS A 2 -1.38 50.54 -33.49
N LYS A 3 -2.58 49.97 -33.65
CA LYS A 3 -3.39 49.47 -32.52
C LYS A 3 -2.65 48.30 -31.87
N LYS A 4 -2.25 48.44 -30.60
CA LYS A 4 -1.73 47.33 -29.80
C LYS A 4 -2.88 46.36 -29.52
N LYS A 5 -2.72 45.08 -29.84
CA LYS A 5 -3.68 44.04 -29.44
C LYS A 5 -3.58 43.89 -27.92
N LYS A 6 -4.69 44.05 -27.21
CA LYS A 6 -4.81 43.62 -25.82
C LYS A 6 -4.86 42.10 -25.84
N TYR A 7 -3.96 41.47 -25.09
CA TYR A 7 -4.09 40.07 -24.75
C TYR A 7 -4.97 40.05 -23.51
N ASP A 8 -6.08 39.31 -23.57
CA ASP A 8 -6.91 39.10 -22.40
C ASP A 8 -6.07 38.36 -21.35
N ASP A 9 -6.12 38.84 -20.10
CA ASP A 9 -5.37 38.25 -19.01
C ASP A 9 -5.79 36.78 -18.86
N PHE A 10 -4.84 35.87 -19.06
CA PHE A 10 -5.10 34.44 -18.99
C PHE A 10 -5.40 34.06 -17.54
N VAL A 11 -6.68 33.86 -17.22
CA VAL A 11 -7.12 33.34 -15.93
C VAL A 11 -7.02 31.81 -16.00
N ASP A 12 -6.03 31.25 -15.30
CA ASP A 12 -5.87 29.81 -15.18
C ASP A 12 -6.88 29.25 -14.18
N ASP A 13 -7.92 28.57 -14.70
CA ASP A 13 -8.97 27.91 -13.92
C ASP A 13 -8.49 26.68 -13.14
N GLY A 14 -7.19 26.33 -13.23
CA GLY A 14 -6.58 25.21 -12.50
C GLY A 14 -7.01 23.83 -13.01
N ARG A 15 -7.76 23.78 -14.12
CA ARG A 15 -8.25 22.56 -14.75
C ARG A 15 -7.19 21.98 -15.69
N VAL A 16 -7.07 20.66 -15.69
CA VAL A 16 -6.21 19.95 -16.65
C VAL A 16 -7.08 19.54 -17.84
N ILE A 17 -6.80 20.14 -19.01
CA ILE A 17 -7.52 19.87 -20.26
C ILE A 17 -7.09 18.52 -20.85
N ALA A 18 -5.82 18.17 -20.72
CA ALA A 18 -5.27 16.89 -21.15
C ALA A 18 -4.35 16.33 -20.07
N ASN A 19 -4.69 15.16 -19.53
CA ASN A 19 -3.94 14.51 -18.46
C ASN A 19 -2.75 13.73 -19.04
N MET A 20 -1.53 14.25 -18.86
CA MET A 20 -0.29 13.60 -19.31
C MET A 20 0.41 12.78 -18.21
N ASN A 21 -0.29 12.42 -17.12
CA ASN A 21 0.30 11.60 -16.06
C ASN A 21 0.55 10.17 -16.56
N ILE A 22 1.82 9.76 -16.59
CA ILE A 22 2.27 8.41 -16.97
C ILE A 22 2.51 7.60 -15.68
N ASP A 23 2.31 6.28 -15.74
CA ASP A 23 2.55 5.40 -14.60
C ASP A 23 4.05 5.34 -14.23
N GLY A 24 4.35 5.34 -12.93
CA GLY A 24 5.72 5.34 -12.39
C GLY A 24 6.42 6.70 -12.21
N MET A 25 5.81 7.83 -12.60
CA MET A 25 6.38 9.17 -12.39
C MET A 25 5.89 9.80 -11.07
N PRO A 26 6.76 10.46 -10.27
CA PRO A 26 6.34 11.15 -9.06
C PRO A 26 5.31 12.24 -9.39
N ARG A 27 4.12 12.11 -8.80
CA ARG A 27 3.04 13.08 -9.00
C ARG A 27 3.41 14.42 -8.36
N SER A 28 3.05 15.50 -9.04
CA SER A 28 3.08 16.85 -8.45
C SER A 28 2.23 16.89 -7.17
N THR A 29 2.71 17.59 -6.15
CA THR A 29 2.03 17.76 -4.86
C THR A 29 0.73 18.56 -4.98
N ILE A 30 0.55 19.30 -6.08
CA ILE A 30 -0.65 20.08 -6.36
C ILE A 30 -1.64 19.19 -7.11
N LYS A 31 -2.70 18.75 -6.41
CA LYS A 31 -3.80 18.00 -6.99
C LYS A 31 -4.65 18.92 -7.86
N ARG A 32 -4.48 18.85 -9.18
CA ARG A 32 -5.39 19.46 -10.14
C ARG A 32 -6.42 18.44 -10.60
N THR A 33 -7.67 18.87 -10.76
CA THR A 33 -8.76 18.02 -11.27
C THR A 33 -8.64 17.93 -12.80
N ALA A 34 -8.30 16.75 -13.30
CA ALA A 34 -8.37 16.45 -14.72
C ALA A 34 -9.73 15.83 -15.03
N PHE A 35 -10.41 16.34 -16.04
CA PHE A 35 -11.53 15.63 -16.67
C PHE A 35 -10.93 14.76 -17.77
N ASP A 36 -11.15 13.44 -17.71
CA ASP A 36 -10.87 12.60 -18.88
C ASP A 36 -11.87 12.98 -20.01
N GLU A 37 -11.56 12.66 -21.27
CA GLU A 37 -12.32 13.00 -22.50
C GLU A 37 -13.81 12.59 -22.47
N PHE A 38 -14.21 11.81 -21.45
CA PHE A 38 -15.57 11.34 -21.17
C PHE A 38 -16.20 11.93 -19.88
N GLY A 39 -15.63 12.97 -19.29
CA GLY A 39 -16.21 13.69 -18.14
C GLY A 39 -16.20 12.93 -16.80
N LYS A 40 -15.45 11.84 -16.69
CA LYS A 40 -15.35 11.06 -15.44
C LYS A 40 -14.16 11.55 -14.62
N VAL A 41 -14.43 12.00 -13.40
CA VAL A 41 -13.40 12.22 -12.38
C VAL A 41 -12.89 10.83 -11.99
N LYS A 42 -11.66 10.49 -12.39
CA LYS A 42 -10.98 9.29 -11.87
C LYS A 42 -10.76 9.49 -10.37
N GLU A 43 -11.72 9.03 -9.57
CA GLU A 43 -11.49 8.81 -8.15
C GLU A 43 -10.29 7.88 -8.00
N ASN A 44 -9.26 8.38 -7.31
CA ASN A 44 -7.98 7.72 -7.08
C ASN A 44 -8.10 6.52 -6.11
N ASN A 45 -9.11 5.66 -6.24
CA ASN A 45 -9.33 4.55 -5.31
C ASN A 45 -9.84 3.25 -5.95
N GLU A 46 -9.95 3.13 -7.27
CA GLU A 46 -10.64 1.96 -7.85
C GLU A 46 -9.72 0.86 -8.39
N ASN A 47 -8.42 1.13 -8.56
CA ASN A 47 -7.47 0.16 -9.14
C ASN A 47 -6.37 -0.29 -8.16
N LYS A 48 -6.68 -0.40 -6.86
CA LYS A 48 -6.11 -1.54 -6.13
C LYS A 48 -7.01 -2.70 -6.49
N GLU A 49 -6.68 -3.38 -7.59
CA GLU A 49 -7.22 -4.68 -7.91
C GLU A 49 -7.18 -5.49 -6.61
N ASN A 50 -8.34 -5.68 -5.99
CA ASN A 50 -8.45 -6.52 -4.82
C ASN A 50 -8.06 -7.90 -5.34
N VAL A 51 -6.81 -8.31 -5.10
CA VAL A 51 -6.34 -9.65 -5.41
C VAL A 51 -7.29 -10.58 -4.67
N LYS A 52 -8.30 -11.07 -5.37
CA LYS A 52 -9.35 -11.93 -4.81
C LYS A 52 -8.73 -13.29 -4.63
N LEU A 53 -7.94 -13.44 -3.57
CA LEU A 53 -7.39 -14.71 -3.17
C LEU A 53 -8.54 -15.69 -2.96
N SER A 54 -8.48 -16.81 -3.67
CA SER A 54 -9.37 -17.94 -3.48
C SER A 54 -9.27 -18.45 -2.04
N LYS A 55 -10.35 -19.05 -1.53
CA LYS A 55 -10.38 -19.60 -0.17
C LYS A 55 -9.27 -20.63 0.08
N SER A 56 -8.85 -21.35 -0.96
CA SER A 56 -7.73 -22.30 -0.91
C SER A 56 -6.39 -21.59 -0.72
N GLU A 57 -6.12 -20.53 -1.49
CA GLU A 57 -4.87 -19.77 -1.44
C GLU A 57 -4.69 -19.08 -0.08
N ARG A 58 -5.77 -18.52 0.48
CA ARG A 58 -5.75 -17.92 1.82
C ARG A 58 -5.35 -18.93 2.89
N ARG A 59 -5.86 -20.16 2.81
CA ARG A 59 -5.52 -21.22 3.76
C ARG A 59 -4.05 -21.59 3.67
N SER A 60 -3.50 -21.72 2.47
CA SER A 60 -2.08 -22.03 2.29
C SER A 60 -1.17 -20.95 2.86
N ILE A 61 -1.51 -19.67 2.65
CA ILE A 61 -0.78 -18.54 3.23
C ILE A 61 -0.86 -18.57 4.76
N ILE A 62 -2.06 -18.72 5.31
CA ILE A 62 -2.27 -18.77 6.76
C ILE A 62 -1.50 -19.95 7.37
N LEU A 63 -1.56 -21.13 6.76
CA LEU A 63 -0.84 -22.30 7.24
C LEU A 63 0.67 -22.06 7.26
N GLY A 64 1.23 -21.44 6.21
CA GLY A 64 2.66 -21.08 6.19
C GLY A 64 3.05 -20.10 7.30
N VAL A 65 2.20 -19.10 7.57
CA VAL A 65 2.42 -18.17 8.67
C VAL A 65 2.33 -18.90 10.01
N VAL A 66 1.28 -19.70 10.24
CA VAL A 66 1.06 -20.44 11.47
C VAL A 66 2.21 -21.42 11.75
N THR A 67 2.71 -22.15 10.75
CA THR A 67 3.80 -23.11 10.95
C THR A 67 5.11 -22.42 11.37
N SER A 68 5.41 -21.25 10.78
CA SER A 68 6.60 -20.47 11.18
C SER A 68 6.55 -20.01 12.64
N TYR A 69 5.41 -19.48 13.09
CA TYR A 69 5.23 -19.09 14.49
C TYR A 69 5.19 -20.29 15.43
N ALA A 70 4.60 -21.41 15.00
CA ALA A 70 4.57 -22.64 15.79
C ALA A 70 5.99 -23.17 16.05
N LEU A 71 6.88 -23.15 15.04
CA LEU A 71 8.27 -23.56 15.20
C LEU A 71 8.98 -22.66 16.22
N PHE A 72 8.81 -21.34 16.10
CA PHE A 72 9.38 -20.39 17.06
C PHE A 72 8.87 -20.66 18.50
N ALA A 73 7.56 -20.88 18.66
CA ALA A 73 6.98 -21.20 19.96
C ALA A 73 7.59 -22.48 20.56
N VAL A 74 7.75 -23.55 19.77
CA VAL A 74 8.37 -24.80 20.23
C VAL A 74 9.80 -24.56 20.74
N ILE A 75 10.60 -23.75 20.05
CA ILE A 75 11.98 -23.45 20.50
C ILE A 75 11.96 -22.69 21.83
N VAL A 76 11.15 -21.65 21.93
CA VAL A 76 11.09 -20.82 23.15
C VAL A 76 10.56 -21.63 24.34
N PHE A 77 9.42 -22.30 24.18
CA PHE A 77 8.87 -23.15 25.24
C PHE A 77 9.80 -24.32 25.58
N GLY A 78 10.47 -24.91 24.59
CA GLY A 78 11.46 -25.95 24.80
C GLY A 78 12.65 -25.47 25.63
N ALA A 79 13.20 -24.29 25.32
CA ALA A 79 14.27 -23.68 26.09
C ALA A 79 13.84 -23.36 27.53
N PHE A 80 12.63 -22.81 27.70
CA PHE A 80 12.07 -22.56 29.04
C PHE A 80 11.83 -23.85 29.83
N ALA A 81 11.32 -24.90 29.19
CA ALA A 81 11.10 -26.19 29.83
C ALA A 81 12.43 -26.81 30.28
N LEU A 82 13.46 -26.76 29.43
CA LEU A 82 14.81 -27.21 29.79
C LEU A 82 15.40 -26.37 30.93
N PHE A 83 15.20 -25.06 30.91
CA PHE A 83 15.65 -24.17 31.97
C PHE A 83 14.97 -24.50 33.31
N ILE A 84 13.64 -24.66 33.33
CA ILE A 84 12.90 -25.04 34.54
C ILE A 84 13.36 -26.42 35.04
N LEU A 85 13.52 -27.38 34.14
CA LEU A 85 13.99 -28.72 34.48
C LEU A 85 15.41 -28.71 35.07
N PHE A 86 16.28 -27.85 34.55
CA PHE A 86 17.61 -27.59 35.10
C PHE A 86 17.53 -26.95 36.49
N CYS A 87 16.68 -25.93 36.68
CA CYS A 87 16.47 -25.29 37.97
C CYS A 87 16.02 -26.31 39.03
N ILE A 88 15.11 -27.23 38.71
CA ILE A 88 14.61 -28.22 39.66
C ILE A 88 15.66 -29.29 39.97
N ASN A 89 16.31 -29.88 38.96
CA ASN A 89 17.15 -31.06 39.17
C ASN A 89 18.60 -30.74 39.53
N VAL A 90 19.09 -29.56 39.18
CA VAL A 90 20.50 -29.16 39.38
C VAL A 90 20.61 -28.04 40.40
N TRP A 91 19.79 -26.99 40.28
CA TRP A 91 19.98 -25.76 41.08
C TRP A 91 19.30 -25.81 42.45
N PHE A 92 18.04 -26.24 42.53
CA PHE A 92 17.23 -26.25 43.77
C PHE A 92 17.27 -27.58 44.52
N LYS A 93 18.22 -28.45 44.19
CA LYS A 93 18.50 -29.67 44.92
C LYS A 93 19.43 -29.41 46.10
#